data_AF-A0A2N9HJW2-F1
#
_entry.id   AF-A0A2N9HJW2-F1
#
_cell.length_a   1.000
_cell.length_b   1.000
_cell.length_c   1.000
_cell.angle_alpha   90.00
_cell.angle_beta   90.00
_cell.angle_gamma   90.00
#
_symmetry.space_group_name_H-M   'P 1'
#
loop_
_entity.id
_entity.type
_entity.pdbx_description
1 polymer ?
#
loop_
_entity_poly.entity_id
_entity_poly.type
_entity_poly.pdbx_seq_one_letter_code
_entity_poly.pdbx_strand_id
1 'polypeptide(L)'
;MEILNLYEGSSGQKINREKTAIYFSSNTSQVTRHLILEFWGSQGASNFDKYLDLPAMIGRSKKSIFNGLKERIVHRLQGWKERFLSKAGREVLIKAVAQAIPTYAMNCFRLPKAWCEEVNSLIAPEGGLGFRNLHSFNTALLAKQCWRLIHNPQSLFYRVFKARYFPACSFTEAQLGSNPSFLWRSILSGREVLNKGLRWHNEEGQLSRPLWSETKSGIFSVKSAYELLERECSRSTTGECSYSVHLRWLWRKTWKLAIPWKIKHFLWRAYHETLPTNHQLHRRKIRSSSLCSICDQKEETTFHALWQCPLARNTWALIHGWMQKLSNLDGEFSSFMQWILKEFPKEEVKDWAATAWSIWNARNRFVHEDCQVPPQTIRANALAIRSEFNQARLSFQH
;
A
#
# COMPACT_ATOMS: atom_id res chain seq x y z
N MET A 1 -50.91 -10.62 -0.14
CA MET A 1 -50.40 -9.40 0.52
C MET A 1 -50.92 -9.20 1.95
N GLU A 2 -51.82 -10.05 2.43
CA GLU A 2 -52.50 -9.87 3.73
C GLU A 2 -51.55 -9.81 4.93
N ILE A 3 -50.52 -10.67 4.99
CA ILE A 3 -49.50 -10.63 6.05
C ILE A 3 -48.69 -9.32 6.02
N LEU A 4 -48.34 -8.82 4.84
CA LEU A 4 -47.60 -7.57 4.72
C LEU A 4 -48.49 -6.39 5.10
N ASN A 5 -49.74 -6.36 4.65
CA ASN A 5 -50.70 -5.34 5.04
C ASN A 5 -51.00 -5.36 6.56
N LEU A 6 -51.04 -6.55 7.16
CA LEU A 6 -51.20 -6.72 8.61
C LEU A 6 -49.98 -6.16 9.35
N TYR A 7 -48.77 -6.42 8.86
CA TYR A 7 -47.55 -5.82 9.39
C TYR A 7 -47.56 -4.30 9.23
N GLU A 8 -47.96 -3.78 8.06
CA GLU A 8 -48.02 -2.34 7.81
C GLU A 8 -49.05 -1.65 8.73
N GLY A 9 -50.22 -2.26 8.91
CA GLY A 9 -51.27 -1.75 9.80
C GLY A 9 -50.89 -1.84 11.28
N SER A 10 -50.21 -2.91 11.70
CA SER A 10 -49.84 -3.10 13.11
C SER A 10 -48.60 -2.32 13.53
N SER A 11 -47.61 -2.15 12.63
CA SER A 11 -46.36 -1.45 12.93
C SER A 11 -46.38 0.05 12.60
N GLY A 12 -47.33 0.48 11.78
CA GLY A 12 -47.36 1.84 11.20
C GLY A 12 -46.28 2.09 10.14
N GLN A 13 -45.50 1.08 9.76
CA GLN A 13 -44.46 1.18 8.73
C GLN A 13 -45.02 0.75 7.37
N LYS A 14 -44.52 1.31 6.25
CA LYS A 14 -44.88 0.88 4.89
C LYS A 14 -43.68 0.31 4.16
N ILE A 15 -43.92 -0.73 3.35
CA ILE A 15 -42.89 -1.35 2.52
C ILE A 15 -42.67 -0.48 1.27
N ASN A 16 -41.42 -0.09 1.05
CA ASN A 16 -41.05 0.63 -0.18
C ASN A 16 -40.98 -0.38 -1.34
N ARG A 17 -42.01 -0.41 -2.17
CA ARG A 17 -42.13 -1.33 -3.32
C ARG A 17 -41.08 -1.05 -4.41
N GLU A 18 -40.66 0.20 -4.59
CA GLU A 18 -39.62 0.57 -5.57
C GLU A 18 -38.24 0.04 -5.18
N LYS A 19 -37.94 -0.03 -3.88
CA LYS A 19 -36.69 -0.60 -3.36
C LYS A 19 -36.75 -2.11 -3.18
N THR A 20 -37.94 -2.71 -3.27
CA THR A 20 -38.12 -4.14 -3.04
C THR A 20 -37.99 -4.90 -4.34
N ALA A 21 -36.95 -5.73 -4.43
CA ALA A 21 -36.71 -6.58 -5.59
C ALA A 21 -36.92 -8.05 -5.23
N ILE A 22 -37.48 -8.81 -6.17
CA ILE A 22 -37.69 -10.26 -6.02
C ILE A 22 -36.67 -10.98 -6.86
N TYR A 23 -35.96 -11.92 -6.23
CA TYR A 23 -35.01 -12.78 -6.93
C TYR A 23 -35.65 -14.13 -7.25
N PHE A 24 -35.51 -14.58 -8.49
CA PHE A 24 -35.94 -15.90 -8.95
C PHE A 24 -34.75 -16.78 -9.27
N SER A 25 -34.79 -18.04 -8.84
CA SER A 25 -33.78 -19.02 -9.23
C SER A 25 -33.82 -19.32 -10.74
N SER A 26 -32.72 -19.80 -11.30
CA SER A 26 -32.65 -20.27 -12.70
C SER A 26 -33.69 -21.35 -13.01
N ASN A 27 -34.13 -22.09 -12.00
CA ASN A 27 -35.03 -23.24 -12.14
C ASN A 27 -36.51 -22.83 -12.01
N THR A 28 -36.81 -21.56 -11.73
CA THR A 28 -38.18 -21.06 -11.64
C THR A 28 -38.72 -20.76 -13.04
N SER A 29 -39.82 -21.41 -13.42
CA SER A 29 -40.46 -21.25 -14.74
C SER A 29 -40.89 -19.80 -14.99
N GLN A 30 -40.92 -19.39 -16.26
CA GLN A 30 -41.31 -18.03 -16.64
C GLN A 30 -42.75 -17.71 -16.25
N VAL A 31 -43.65 -18.70 -16.29
CA VAL A 31 -45.04 -18.60 -15.86
C VAL A 31 -45.12 -18.29 -14.36
N THR A 32 -44.42 -19.05 -13.53
CA THR A 32 -44.40 -18.82 -12.08
C THR A 32 -43.79 -17.46 -11.72
N ARG A 33 -42.75 -17.02 -12.44
CA ARG A 33 -42.17 -15.68 -12.26
C ARG A 33 -43.20 -14.59 -12.55
N HIS A 34 -43.93 -14.72 -13.64
CA HIS A 34 -44.92 -13.73 -14.05
C HIS A 34 -46.07 -13.63 -13.03
N LEU A 35 -46.57 -14.78 -12.55
CA LEU A 35 -47.63 -14.81 -11.53
C LEU A 35 -47.18 -14.14 -10.22
N ILE A 36 -45.94 -14.39 -9.79
CA ILE A 36 -45.42 -13.78 -8.56
C ILE A 36 -45.20 -12.28 -8.73
N LEU A 37 -44.72 -11.83 -9.89
CA LEU A 37 -44.54 -10.41 -10.19
C LEU A 37 -45.88 -9.66 -10.28
N GLU A 38 -46.88 -10.27 -10.90
CA GLU A 38 -48.23 -9.74 -11.00
C GLU A 38 -48.88 -9.65 -9.62
N PHE A 39 -48.76 -10.70 -8.80
CA PHE A 39 -49.23 -10.71 -7.42
C PHE A 39 -48.56 -9.63 -6.55
N TRP A 40 -47.29 -9.31 -6.84
CA TRP A 40 -46.52 -8.31 -6.07
C TRP A 40 -46.86 -6.85 -6.44
N GLY A 41 -47.40 -6.62 -7.63
CA GLY A 41 -47.61 -5.29 -8.21
C GLY A 41 -46.35 -4.83 -8.96
N SER A 42 -46.49 -4.67 -10.27
CA SER A 42 -45.43 -4.48 -11.25
C SER A 42 -44.53 -3.27 -10.99
N GLN A 43 -43.33 -3.58 -10.50
CA GLN A 43 -42.01 -3.19 -11.02
C GLN A 43 -41.01 -3.83 -10.05
N GLY A 44 -41.06 -5.17 -9.94
CA GLY A 44 -40.02 -5.91 -9.23
C GLY A 44 -38.73 -5.70 -10.02
N ALA A 45 -37.96 -4.68 -9.67
CA ALA A 45 -36.73 -4.35 -10.36
C ALA A 45 -35.89 -5.63 -10.41
N SER A 46 -35.55 -6.08 -11.61
CA SER A 46 -34.71 -7.27 -11.85
C SER A 46 -33.32 -7.15 -11.24
N ASN A 47 -32.97 -5.96 -10.74
CA ASN A 47 -31.64 -5.60 -10.29
C ASN A 47 -31.57 -5.73 -8.76
N PHE A 48 -31.66 -6.96 -8.25
CA PHE A 48 -31.19 -7.28 -6.90
C PHE A 48 -29.65 -7.28 -6.91
N ASP A 49 -29.06 -6.14 -7.25
CA ASP A 49 -27.64 -6.03 -7.57
C ASP A 49 -26.78 -5.90 -6.32
N LYS A 50 -27.31 -5.31 -5.24
CA LYS A 50 -26.52 -4.96 -4.05
C LYS A 50 -27.30 -5.11 -2.74
N TYR A 51 -26.66 -5.71 -1.74
CA TYR A 51 -27.08 -5.74 -0.35
C TYR A 51 -25.93 -5.24 0.53
N LEU A 52 -26.17 -4.20 1.33
CA LEU A 52 -25.14 -3.52 2.14
C LEU A 52 -23.89 -3.15 1.31
N ASP A 53 -24.10 -2.55 0.13
CA ASP A 53 -23.06 -2.20 -0.84
C ASP A 53 -22.24 -3.36 -1.43
N LEU A 54 -22.58 -4.61 -1.08
CA LEU A 54 -21.96 -5.79 -1.63
C LEU A 54 -22.88 -6.45 -2.67
N PRO A 55 -22.31 -7.08 -3.71
CA PRO A 55 -23.09 -7.85 -4.66
C PRO A 55 -23.93 -8.91 -3.95
N ALA A 56 -25.25 -8.82 -4.07
CA ALA A 56 -26.12 -9.86 -3.51
C ALA A 56 -25.99 -11.16 -4.32
N MET A 57 -25.66 -11.05 -5.61
CA MET A 57 -25.43 -12.16 -6.52
C MET A 57 -24.04 -12.06 -7.15
N ILE A 58 -23.26 -13.14 -7.05
CA ILE A 58 -21.92 -13.21 -7.65
C ILE A 58 -22.01 -14.02 -8.95
N GLY A 59 -22.13 -13.30 -10.07
CA GLY A 59 -22.13 -13.86 -11.42
C GLY A 59 -20.74 -14.30 -11.93
N ARG A 60 -20.65 -14.63 -13.23
CA ARG A 60 -19.40 -15.13 -13.85
C ARG A 60 -18.26 -14.10 -13.84
N SER A 61 -18.56 -12.81 -13.99
CA SER A 61 -17.55 -11.73 -14.03
C SER A 61 -17.27 -11.15 -12.64
N LYS A 62 -16.26 -11.72 -11.96
CA LYS A 62 -15.81 -11.26 -10.63
C LYS A 62 -15.24 -9.84 -10.63
N LYS A 63 -14.68 -9.36 -11.76
CA LYS A 63 -14.09 -8.02 -11.86
C LYS A 63 -15.18 -6.93 -11.94
N SER A 64 -16.19 -7.15 -12.78
CA SER A 64 -17.32 -6.21 -12.96
C SER A 64 -18.06 -5.93 -11.66
N ILE A 65 -18.17 -6.94 -10.81
CA ILE A 65 -18.83 -6.87 -9.51
C ILE A 65 -18.18 -5.84 -8.56
N PHE A 66 -16.84 -5.76 -8.56
CA PHE A 66 -16.11 -4.86 -7.68
C PHE A 66 -15.72 -3.53 -8.34
N ASN A 67 -16.10 -3.32 -9.61
CA ASN A 67 -15.87 -2.04 -10.28
C ASN A 67 -16.56 -0.89 -9.56
N GLY A 68 -17.77 -1.08 -9.03
CA GLY A 68 -18.46 -0.04 -8.25
C GLY A 68 -17.69 0.38 -6.99
N LEU A 69 -16.93 -0.52 -6.35
CA LEU A 69 -16.03 -0.15 -5.25
C LEU A 69 -14.85 0.68 -5.76
N LYS A 70 -14.28 0.30 -6.90
CA LYS A 70 -13.19 1.06 -7.54
C LYS A 70 -13.65 2.46 -7.93
N GLU A 71 -14.81 2.59 -8.55
CA GLU A 71 -15.42 3.87 -8.94
C GLU A 71 -15.61 4.77 -7.72
N ARG A 72 -16.09 4.25 -6.59
CA ARG A 72 -16.20 5.01 -5.34
C ARG A 72 -14.84 5.50 -4.82
N ILE A 73 -13.81 4.66 -4.92
CA ILE A 73 -12.44 5.07 -4.57
C ILE A 73 -12.04 6.20 -5.51
N VAL A 74 -12.11 6.00 -6.83
CA VAL A 74 -11.72 7.01 -7.84
C VAL A 74 -12.48 8.31 -7.68
N HIS A 75 -13.79 8.27 -7.51
CA HIS A 75 -14.62 9.47 -7.28
C HIS A 75 -14.20 10.20 -6.01
N ARG A 76 -13.83 9.48 -4.94
CA ARG A 76 -13.27 10.14 -3.76
C ARG A 76 -11.86 10.65 -3.99
N LEU A 77 -11.04 9.99 -4.83
CA LEU A 77 -9.70 10.43 -5.25
C LEU A 77 -9.74 11.68 -6.16
N GLN A 78 -10.85 11.91 -6.87
CA GLN A 78 -11.02 13.06 -7.77
C GLN A 78 -10.97 14.39 -6.99
N GLY A 79 -10.26 15.38 -7.54
CA GLY A 79 -10.06 16.69 -6.89
C GLY A 79 -8.90 16.77 -5.88
N TRP A 80 -8.13 15.69 -5.67
CA TRP A 80 -7.03 15.69 -4.69
C TRP A 80 -5.80 16.44 -5.16
N LYS A 81 -5.57 16.50 -6.48
CA LYS A 81 -4.43 17.21 -7.06
C LYS A 81 -4.50 18.73 -6.85
N GLU A 82 -5.70 19.26 -6.68
CA GLU A 82 -5.96 20.70 -6.52
C GLU A 82 -5.87 21.15 -5.06
N ARG A 83 -5.94 20.21 -4.10
CA ARG A 83 -5.75 20.51 -2.68
C ARG A 83 -4.27 20.41 -2.34
N PHE A 84 -3.65 21.50 -1.91
CA PHE A 84 -2.26 21.55 -1.44
C PHE A 84 -2.09 20.79 -0.10
N LEU A 85 -2.27 19.47 -0.12
CA LEU A 85 -2.11 18.60 1.04
C LEU A 85 -0.64 18.26 1.26
N SER A 86 -0.20 18.36 2.52
CA SER A 86 1.09 17.85 2.97
C SER A 86 1.19 16.34 2.76
N LYS A 87 2.41 15.81 2.72
CA LYS A 87 2.67 14.36 2.52
C LYS A 87 1.97 13.49 3.58
N ALA A 88 2.02 13.91 4.85
CA ALA A 88 1.32 13.23 5.93
C ALA A 88 -0.20 13.33 5.77
N GLY A 89 -0.72 14.48 5.35
CA GLY A 89 -2.14 14.65 5.04
C GLY A 89 -2.62 13.72 3.92
N ARG A 90 -1.83 13.57 2.85
CA ARG A 90 -2.11 12.63 1.76
C ARG A 90 -2.14 11.18 2.24
N GLU A 91 -1.16 10.77 3.06
CA GLU A 91 -1.12 9.40 3.60
C GLU A 91 -2.36 9.08 4.45
N VAL A 92 -2.74 9.98 5.36
CA VAL A 92 -3.94 9.82 6.21
C VAL A 92 -5.20 9.70 5.36
N LEU A 93 -5.32 10.57 4.36
CA LEU A 93 -6.50 10.64 3.49
C LEU A 93 -6.61 9.42 2.57
N ILE A 94 -5.49 8.96 2.01
CA ILE A 94 -5.39 7.69 1.26
C ILE A 94 -5.85 6.51 2.13
N LYS A 95 -5.39 6.42 3.39
CA LYS A 95 -5.81 5.34 4.31
C LYS A 95 -7.31 5.42 4.62
N ALA A 96 -7.83 6.63 4.86
CA ALA A 96 -9.24 6.85 5.16
C ALA A 96 -10.19 6.51 3.99
N VAL A 97 -9.69 6.55 2.74
CA VAL A 97 -10.51 6.27 1.56
C VAL A 97 -10.19 4.89 1.00
N ALA A 98 -8.97 4.67 0.51
CA ALA A 98 -8.64 3.50 -0.28
C ALA A 98 -8.45 2.22 0.54
N GLN A 99 -8.13 2.31 1.83
CA GLN A 99 -8.18 1.14 2.72
C GLN A 99 -9.59 0.96 3.29
N ALA A 100 -10.22 2.02 3.78
CA ALA A 100 -11.50 1.88 4.49
C ALA A 100 -12.65 1.43 3.58
N ILE A 101 -12.81 2.01 2.38
CA ILE A 101 -13.92 1.69 1.46
C ILE A 101 -13.99 0.19 1.13
N PRO A 102 -12.90 -0.46 0.67
CA PRO A 102 -12.96 -1.89 0.35
C PRO A 102 -12.88 -2.79 1.60
N THR A 103 -12.60 -2.28 2.81
CA THR A 103 -12.37 -3.13 3.99
C THR A 103 -13.55 -4.04 4.31
N TYR A 104 -14.79 -3.55 4.15
CA TYR A 104 -15.97 -4.37 4.37
C TYR A 104 -16.04 -5.53 3.36
N ALA A 105 -15.88 -5.24 2.06
CA ALA A 105 -15.84 -6.25 1.01
C ALA A 105 -14.68 -7.24 1.18
N MET A 106 -13.49 -6.76 1.52
CA MET A 106 -12.29 -7.56 1.73
C MET A 106 -12.38 -8.47 2.96
N ASN A 107 -13.26 -8.20 3.92
CA ASN A 107 -13.50 -9.12 5.03
C ASN A 107 -14.30 -10.36 4.61
N CYS A 108 -15.09 -10.27 3.53
CA CYS A 108 -15.96 -11.35 3.07
C CYS A 108 -15.41 -12.03 1.82
N PHE A 109 -14.84 -11.25 0.90
CA PHE A 109 -14.50 -11.70 -0.44
C PHE A 109 -13.01 -11.53 -0.74
N ARG A 110 -12.46 -12.50 -1.48
CA ARG A 110 -11.13 -12.40 -2.07
C ARG A 110 -11.23 -11.58 -3.34
N LEU A 111 -10.80 -10.33 -3.29
CA LEU A 111 -10.79 -9.45 -4.44
C LEU A 111 -9.77 -9.94 -5.48
N PRO A 112 -10.07 -9.83 -6.80
CA PRO A 112 -9.13 -10.22 -7.84
C PRO A 112 -7.80 -9.49 -7.71
N LYS A 113 -6.66 -10.19 -7.90
CA LYS A 113 -5.32 -9.60 -7.78
C LYS A 113 -5.14 -8.36 -8.68
N ALA A 114 -5.60 -8.46 -9.93
CA ALA A 114 -5.59 -7.35 -10.88
C ALA A 114 -6.39 -6.12 -10.39
N TRP A 115 -7.51 -6.33 -9.70
CA TRP A 115 -8.27 -5.23 -9.10
C TRP A 115 -7.45 -4.54 -7.99
N CYS A 116 -6.80 -5.32 -7.14
CA CYS A 116 -5.94 -4.76 -6.08
C CYS A 116 -4.73 -4.01 -6.67
N GLU A 117 -4.11 -4.53 -7.72
CA GLU A 117 -2.99 -3.90 -8.42
C GLU A 117 -3.39 -2.57 -9.08
N GLU A 118 -4.55 -2.53 -9.74
CA GLU A 118 -5.11 -1.29 -10.30
C GLU A 118 -5.42 -0.23 -9.23
N VAL A 119 -5.97 -0.62 -8.08
CA VAL A 119 -6.21 0.35 -6.99
C VAL A 119 -4.90 0.81 -6.36
N ASN A 120 -3.94 -0.09 -6.15
CA ASN A 120 -2.61 0.29 -5.65
C ASN A 120 -1.91 1.26 -6.62
N SER A 121 -2.01 1.07 -7.94
CA SER A 121 -1.37 1.93 -8.94
C SER A 121 -2.00 3.33 -9.01
N LEU A 122 -3.31 3.45 -8.78
CA LEU A 122 -3.99 4.76 -8.68
C LEU A 122 -3.47 5.62 -7.52
N ILE A 123 -2.97 4.98 -6.46
CA ILE A 123 -2.58 5.62 -5.21
C ILE A 123 -1.07 5.85 -5.13
N ALA A 124 -0.27 5.05 -5.84
CA ALA A 124 1.19 5.12 -5.82
C ALA A 124 1.78 6.52 -6.13
N PRO A 125 1.27 7.27 -7.14
CA PRO A 125 1.76 8.63 -7.44
C PRO A 125 1.53 9.63 -6.31
N GLU A 126 0.54 9.39 -5.45
CA GLU A 126 0.09 10.33 -4.42
C GLU A 126 0.82 10.18 -3.07
N GLY A 127 1.94 9.44 -3.07
CA GLY A 127 2.83 9.33 -1.92
C GLY A 127 2.65 8.07 -1.10
N GLY A 128 2.37 6.93 -1.75
CA GLY A 128 2.08 5.58 -1.19
C GLY A 128 3.06 4.95 -0.17
N LEU A 129 3.95 5.74 0.42
CA LEU A 129 4.66 5.40 1.66
C LEU A 129 3.63 5.15 2.77
N GLY A 130 3.60 3.92 3.29
CA GLY A 130 2.72 3.52 4.40
C GLY A 130 1.36 2.95 3.99
N PHE A 131 1.06 2.86 2.68
CA PHE A 131 -0.12 2.16 2.20
C PHE A 131 0.10 0.64 2.21
N ARG A 132 -0.82 -0.11 2.81
CA ARG A 132 -0.76 -1.57 2.80
C ARG A 132 -1.09 -2.10 1.41
N ASN A 133 -0.35 -3.11 0.95
CA ASN A 133 -0.72 -3.82 -0.27
C ASN A 133 -2.13 -4.41 -0.08
N LEU A 134 -3.10 -3.95 -0.90
CA LEU A 134 -4.49 -4.37 -0.78
C LEU A 134 -4.69 -5.89 -0.91
N HIS A 135 -3.88 -6.57 -1.72
CA HIS A 135 -3.99 -8.02 -1.89
C HIS A 135 -3.56 -8.77 -0.62
N SER A 136 -2.40 -8.41 -0.05
CA SER A 136 -1.92 -8.97 1.21
C SER A 136 -2.87 -8.63 2.35
N PHE A 137 -3.40 -7.41 2.37
CA PHE A 137 -4.34 -6.97 3.39
C PHE A 137 -5.69 -7.70 3.32
N ASN A 138 -6.24 -7.88 2.12
CA ASN A 138 -7.46 -8.67 1.90
C ASN A 138 -7.29 -10.12 2.39
N THR A 139 -6.16 -10.75 2.06
CA THR A 139 -5.88 -12.13 2.48
C THR A 139 -5.74 -12.23 4.01
N ALA A 140 -5.09 -11.24 4.65
CA ALA A 140 -5.00 -11.17 6.11
C ALA A 140 -6.36 -10.95 6.81
N LEU A 141 -7.28 -10.19 6.19
CA LEU A 141 -8.65 -10.03 6.70
C LEU A 141 -9.45 -11.33 6.59
N LEU A 142 -9.29 -12.07 5.50
CA LEU A 142 -9.92 -13.39 5.34
C LEU A 142 -9.37 -14.40 6.36
N ALA A 143 -8.06 -14.40 6.60
CA ALA A 143 -7.44 -15.21 7.65
C ALA A 143 -8.00 -14.90 9.06
N LYS A 144 -8.36 -13.63 9.33
CA LYS A 144 -9.08 -13.26 10.57
C LYS A 144 -10.43 -13.95 10.69
N GLN A 145 -11.18 -14.08 9.60
CA GLN A 145 -12.46 -14.79 9.61
C GLN A 145 -12.25 -16.30 9.82
N CYS A 146 -11.21 -16.88 9.21
CA CYS A 146 -10.81 -18.26 9.47
C CYS A 146 -10.49 -18.50 10.94
N TRP A 147 -9.72 -17.61 11.58
CA TRP A 147 -9.40 -17.70 13.01
C TRP A 147 -10.65 -17.68 13.88
N ARG A 148 -11.65 -16.86 13.54
CA ARG A 148 -12.96 -16.83 14.23
C ARG A 148 -13.73 -18.14 14.08
N LEU A 149 -13.67 -18.80 12.93
CA LEU A 149 -14.29 -20.12 12.73
C LEU A 149 -13.62 -21.22 13.54
N ILE A 150 -12.38 -21.03 14.01
CA ILE A 150 -11.70 -21.97 14.88
C ILE A 150 -12.03 -21.70 16.36
N HIS A 151 -12.04 -20.43 16.78
CA HIS A 151 -12.13 -20.07 18.21
C HIS A 151 -13.55 -19.84 18.74
N ASN A 152 -14.49 -19.47 17.87
CA ASN A 152 -15.81 -18.99 18.29
C ASN A 152 -16.94 -19.92 17.81
N PRO A 153 -17.01 -21.19 18.27
CA PRO A 153 -18.00 -22.16 17.81
C PRO A 153 -19.44 -21.78 18.16
N GLN A 154 -19.64 -20.94 19.19
CA GLN A 154 -20.96 -20.46 19.60
C GLN A 154 -21.49 -19.32 18.73
N SER A 155 -20.65 -18.73 17.87
CA SER A 155 -21.09 -17.62 17.01
C SER A 155 -22.08 -18.07 15.94
N LEU A 156 -23.04 -17.21 15.61
CA LEU A 156 -23.96 -17.45 14.47
C LEU A 156 -23.18 -17.70 13.17
N PHE A 157 -22.08 -16.96 12.99
CA PHE A 157 -21.16 -17.14 11.85
C PHE A 157 -20.64 -18.58 11.77
N TYR A 158 -20.15 -19.15 12.89
CA TYR A 158 -19.73 -20.54 12.91
C TYR A 158 -20.89 -21.49 12.65
N ARG A 159 -22.02 -21.36 13.37
CA ARG A 159 -23.16 -22.28 13.28
C ARG A 159 -23.71 -22.39 11.86
N VAL A 160 -23.87 -21.25 11.17
CA VAL A 160 -24.34 -21.19 9.77
C VAL A 160 -23.31 -21.81 8.82
N PHE A 161 -22.02 -21.49 8.99
CA PHE A 161 -20.98 -22.03 8.12
C PHE A 161 -20.73 -23.51 8.33
N LYS A 162 -20.79 -23.98 9.58
CA LYS A 162 -20.69 -25.39 9.97
C LYS A 162 -21.79 -26.19 9.28
N ALA A 163 -23.04 -25.78 9.42
CA ALA A 163 -24.18 -26.46 8.80
C ALA A 163 -24.09 -26.50 7.27
N ARG A 164 -23.62 -25.42 6.63
CA ARG A 164 -23.63 -25.30 5.17
C ARG A 164 -22.40 -25.88 4.47
N TYR A 165 -21.20 -25.71 5.03
CA TYR A 165 -19.94 -25.95 4.31
C TYR A 165 -19.08 -27.07 4.89
N PHE A 166 -19.17 -27.34 6.20
CA PHE A 166 -18.37 -28.38 6.84
C PHE A 166 -19.15 -29.14 7.93
N PRO A 167 -20.33 -29.71 7.61
CA PRO A 167 -21.22 -30.30 8.62
C PRO A 167 -20.55 -31.45 9.38
N ALA A 168 -19.80 -32.30 8.67
CA ALA A 168 -19.19 -33.52 9.22
C ALA A 168 -17.75 -33.34 9.76
N CYS A 169 -17.10 -32.19 9.57
CA CYS A 169 -15.68 -32.03 9.91
C CYS A 169 -15.34 -30.69 10.55
N SER A 170 -14.14 -30.53 11.07
CA SER A 170 -13.67 -29.23 11.58
C SER A 170 -13.39 -28.24 10.44
N PHE A 171 -13.32 -26.93 10.74
CA PHE A 171 -12.98 -25.92 9.72
C PHE A 171 -11.60 -26.18 9.08
N THR A 172 -10.66 -26.72 9.85
CA THR A 172 -9.30 -27.06 9.38
C THR A 172 -9.31 -28.17 8.33
N GLU A 173 -10.25 -29.13 8.43
CA GLU A 173 -10.40 -30.25 7.51
C GLU A 173 -11.34 -29.95 6.34
N ALA A 174 -12.09 -28.85 6.42
CA ALA A 174 -13.10 -28.49 5.43
C ALA A 174 -12.52 -28.42 4.01
N GLN A 175 -13.19 -29.03 3.04
CA GLN A 175 -12.77 -28.99 1.64
C GLN A 175 -13.64 -28.03 0.83
N LEU A 176 -13.20 -27.72 -0.39
CA LEU A 176 -13.92 -26.79 -1.25
C LEU A 176 -15.28 -27.36 -1.72
N GLY A 177 -15.35 -28.66 -1.99
CA GLY A 177 -16.52 -29.31 -2.57
C GLY A 177 -16.71 -29.00 -4.06
N SER A 178 -17.80 -29.52 -4.65
CA SER A 178 -18.06 -29.49 -6.09
C SER A 178 -18.61 -28.16 -6.61
N ASN A 179 -19.48 -27.47 -5.85
CA ASN A 179 -20.06 -26.18 -6.25
C ASN A 179 -19.99 -25.12 -5.13
N PRO A 180 -18.78 -24.68 -4.76
CA PRO A 180 -18.59 -23.73 -3.68
C PRO A 180 -19.09 -22.32 -4.04
N SER A 181 -19.71 -21.66 -3.07
CA SER A 181 -20.00 -20.22 -3.18
C SER A 181 -18.69 -19.42 -3.28
N PHE A 182 -18.76 -18.24 -3.90
CA PHE A 182 -17.58 -17.35 -3.96
C PHE A 182 -17.12 -16.88 -2.58
N LEU A 183 -18.07 -16.70 -1.65
CA LEU A 183 -17.78 -16.46 -0.23
C LEU A 183 -16.95 -17.60 0.38
N TRP A 184 -17.34 -18.86 0.13
CA TRP A 184 -16.61 -20.02 0.66
C TRP A 184 -15.21 -20.15 0.06
N ARG A 185 -15.07 -19.97 -1.26
CA ARG A 185 -13.76 -19.88 -1.93
C ARG A 185 -12.87 -18.80 -1.32
N SER A 186 -13.47 -17.65 -1.00
CA SER A 186 -12.76 -16.50 -0.42
C SER A 186 -12.27 -16.81 0.99
N ILE A 187 -13.14 -17.32 1.86
CA ILE A 187 -12.77 -17.68 3.23
C ILE A 187 -11.71 -18.78 3.23
N LEU A 188 -11.87 -19.84 2.43
CA LEU A 188 -10.87 -20.91 2.32
C LEU A 188 -9.50 -20.40 1.86
N SER A 189 -9.44 -19.39 1.00
CA SER A 189 -8.14 -18.81 0.61
C SER A 189 -7.40 -18.15 1.79
N GLY A 190 -8.12 -17.60 2.77
CA GLY A 190 -7.52 -17.07 3.98
C GLY A 190 -6.92 -18.16 4.89
N ARG A 191 -7.38 -19.41 4.76
CA ARG A 191 -6.87 -20.55 5.53
C ARG A 191 -5.43 -20.88 5.18
N GLU A 192 -5.00 -20.68 3.93
CA GLU A 192 -3.61 -20.91 3.53
C GLU A 192 -2.62 -20.08 4.36
N VAL A 193 -2.97 -18.82 4.62
CA VAL A 193 -2.16 -17.92 5.47
C VAL A 193 -2.25 -18.32 6.92
N LEU A 194 -3.43 -18.75 7.37
CA LEU A 194 -3.63 -19.19 8.74
C LEU A 194 -2.77 -20.41 9.04
N ASN A 195 -2.79 -21.43 8.17
CA ASN A 195 -2.03 -22.66 8.33
C ASN A 195 -0.52 -22.44 8.45
N LYS A 196 0.01 -21.35 7.87
CA LYS A 196 1.43 -21.00 7.94
C LYS A 196 1.87 -20.52 9.33
N GLY A 197 0.98 -19.87 10.08
CA GLY A 197 1.28 -19.37 11.43
C GLY A 197 0.48 -20.09 12.53
N LEU A 198 -0.32 -21.10 12.20
CA LEU A 198 -1.08 -21.87 13.16
C LEU A 198 -0.18 -22.93 13.80
N ARG A 199 -0.13 -22.95 15.13
CA ARG A 199 0.48 -24.02 15.92
C ARG A 199 -0.54 -24.56 16.90
N TRP A 200 -0.45 -25.84 17.23
CA TRP A 200 -1.28 -26.46 18.25
C TRP A 200 -0.48 -26.62 19.53
N HIS A 201 -1.07 -26.22 20.64
CA HIS A 201 -0.51 -26.41 21.97
C HIS A 201 -1.29 -27.51 22.68
N ASN A 202 -0.59 -28.58 23.05
CA ASN A 202 -1.15 -29.70 23.77
C ASN A 202 -0.59 -29.64 25.20
N GLU A 203 -1.48 -29.45 26.18
CA GLU A 203 -1.16 -29.63 27.60
C GLU A 203 -1.80 -30.94 28.05
N GLU A 204 -1.11 -31.70 28.90
CA GLU A 204 -1.65 -32.94 29.46
C GLU A 204 -2.97 -32.66 30.19
N GLY A 205 -4.04 -33.36 29.77
CA GLY A 205 -5.38 -33.18 30.32
C GLY A 205 -6.22 -32.04 29.73
N GLN A 206 -5.71 -31.25 28.77
CA GLN A 206 -6.49 -30.21 28.09
C GLN A 206 -6.66 -30.48 26.59
N LEU A 207 -7.77 -29.99 26.04
CA LEU A 207 -8.01 -30.00 24.60
C LEU A 207 -6.98 -29.10 23.89
N SER A 208 -6.46 -29.58 22.76
CA SER A 208 -5.51 -28.87 21.91
C SER A 208 -5.99 -27.46 21.58
N ARG A 209 -5.22 -26.45 21.97
CA ARG A 209 -5.55 -25.04 21.70
C ARG A 209 -4.75 -24.51 20.50
N PRO A 210 -5.38 -23.82 19.54
CA PRO A 210 -4.67 -23.19 18.43
C PRO A 210 -3.98 -21.90 18.89
N LEU A 211 -2.71 -21.74 18.54
CA LEU A 211 -1.88 -20.57 18.81
C LEU A 211 -1.37 -19.96 17.50
N TRP A 212 -1.26 -18.64 17.47
CA TRP A 212 -0.71 -17.89 16.36
C TRP A 212 0.77 -17.56 16.58
N SER A 213 1.66 -18.18 15.81
CA SER A 213 3.11 -18.12 16.02
C SER A 213 3.76 -16.78 15.67
N GLU A 214 3.08 -15.89 14.95
CA GLU A 214 3.65 -14.57 14.61
C GLU A 214 3.45 -13.54 15.72
N THR A 215 2.90 -13.93 16.87
CA THR A 215 2.75 -13.05 18.05
C THR A 215 3.20 -13.76 19.30
N LYS A 216 3.86 -13.04 20.22
CA LYS A 216 4.27 -13.59 21.52
C LYS A 216 3.09 -14.03 22.39
N SER A 217 1.93 -13.37 22.25
CA SER A 217 0.71 -13.71 22.98
C SER A 217 -0.02 -14.93 22.42
N GLY A 218 0.37 -15.44 21.25
CA GLY A 218 -0.36 -16.51 20.55
C GLY A 218 -1.71 -16.08 19.97
N ILE A 219 -2.08 -14.79 20.03
CA ILE A 219 -3.37 -14.28 19.54
C ILE A 219 -3.23 -13.75 18.12
N PHE A 220 -4.08 -14.21 17.21
CA PHE A 220 -4.10 -13.73 15.84
C PHE A 220 -4.39 -12.22 15.74
N SER A 221 -3.57 -11.51 14.96
CA SER A 221 -3.85 -10.14 14.52
C SER A 221 -3.72 -10.01 13.01
N VAL A 222 -4.56 -9.16 12.41
CA VAL A 222 -4.47 -8.84 10.97
C VAL A 222 -3.12 -8.25 10.62
N LYS A 223 -2.54 -7.46 11.54
CA LYS A 223 -1.22 -6.84 11.37
C LYS A 223 -0.12 -7.90 11.24
N SER A 224 -0.06 -8.85 12.18
CA SER A 224 0.95 -9.93 12.13
C SER A 224 0.77 -10.85 10.92
N ALA A 225 -0.47 -11.16 10.54
CA ALA A 225 -0.74 -11.97 9.34
C ALA A 225 -0.34 -11.23 8.05
N TYR A 226 -0.58 -9.93 7.98
CA TYR A 226 -0.12 -9.08 6.89
C TYR A 226 1.41 -9.04 6.81
N GLU A 227 2.11 -8.87 7.94
CA GLU A 227 3.57 -8.85 7.99
C GLU A 227 4.18 -10.20 7.56
N LEU A 228 3.56 -11.33 7.94
CA LEU A 228 3.94 -12.67 7.46
C LEU A 228 3.84 -12.77 5.94
N LEU A 229 2.70 -12.35 5.35
CA LEU A 229 2.48 -12.36 3.91
C LEU A 229 3.49 -11.48 3.16
N GLU A 230 3.77 -10.29 3.67
CA GLU A 230 4.77 -9.39 3.09
C GLU A 230 6.19 -9.96 3.17
N ARG A 231 6.51 -10.65 4.27
CA ARG A 231 7.79 -11.35 4.42
C ARG A 231 7.92 -12.51 3.43
N GLU A 232 6.85 -13.26 3.21
CA GLU A 232 6.83 -14.36 2.24
C GLU A 232 6.88 -13.89 0.79
N CYS A 233 6.10 -12.87 0.42
CA CYS A 233 6.19 -12.27 -0.91
C CYS A 233 7.61 -11.74 -1.17
N SER A 234 8.31 -11.27 -0.14
CA SER A 234 9.73 -10.91 -0.25
C SER A 234 10.67 -12.11 -0.50
N ARG A 235 10.24 -13.34 -0.22
CA ARG A 235 11.02 -14.59 -0.38
C ARG A 235 10.66 -15.36 -1.64
N SER A 236 9.40 -15.33 -2.08
CA SER A 236 8.91 -16.03 -3.27
C SER A 236 8.96 -15.21 -4.56
N THR A 237 9.31 -13.93 -4.48
CA THR A 237 9.33 -13.03 -5.63
C THR A 237 10.75 -12.60 -5.98
N THR A 238 11.49 -13.50 -6.61
CA THR A 238 12.18 -13.16 -7.86
C THR A 238 11.09 -12.80 -8.90
N GLY A 239 10.70 -11.52 -8.99
CA GLY A 239 9.86 -10.99 -10.09
C GLY A 239 8.50 -10.34 -9.73
N GLU A 240 8.49 -8.99 -9.71
CA GLU A 240 7.39 -8.05 -10.10
C GLU A 240 6.62 -7.23 -9.04
N CYS A 241 6.98 -5.94 -8.91
CA CYS A 241 6.45 -4.81 -9.71
C CYS A 241 7.67 -3.95 -10.09
N SER A 242 7.79 -3.57 -11.37
CA SER A 242 9.07 -3.33 -12.05
C SER A 242 9.95 -2.20 -11.53
N TYR A 243 9.45 -1.28 -10.70
CA TYR A 243 10.28 -0.22 -10.10
C TYR A 243 10.38 -0.26 -8.56
N SER A 244 9.42 -0.87 -7.85
CA SER A 244 9.42 -0.86 -6.38
C SER A 244 10.04 -2.12 -5.74
N VAL A 245 10.08 -3.24 -6.45
CA VAL A 245 10.61 -4.52 -5.92
C VAL A 245 12.14 -4.61 -6.08
N HIS A 246 12.70 -4.21 -7.24
CA HIS A 246 14.15 -4.22 -7.46
C HIS A 246 14.92 -3.25 -6.55
N LEU A 247 14.28 -2.16 -6.12
CA LEU A 247 14.88 -1.12 -5.29
C LEU A 247 14.52 -1.24 -3.80
N ARG A 248 13.84 -2.32 -3.39
CA ARG A 248 13.47 -2.50 -1.96
C ARG A 248 14.71 -2.60 -1.08
N TRP A 249 15.77 -3.23 -1.57
CA TRP A 249 17.07 -3.27 -0.89
C TRP A 249 17.65 -1.86 -0.72
N LEU A 250 17.56 -1.02 -1.76
CA LEU A 250 18.09 0.34 -1.82
C LEU A 250 17.45 1.19 -0.73
N TRP A 251 16.13 1.18 -0.68
CA TRP A 251 15.38 1.94 0.32
C TRP A 251 15.59 1.38 1.72
N ARG A 252 15.61 0.05 1.89
CA ARG A 252 15.94 -0.55 3.20
C ARG A 252 17.33 -0.14 3.70
N LYS A 253 18.34 -0.07 2.82
CA LYS A 253 19.69 0.39 3.19
C LYS A 253 19.66 1.88 3.53
N THR A 254 19.05 2.71 2.68
CA THR A 254 18.94 4.17 2.85
C THR A 254 18.24 4.57 4.15
N TRP A 255 17.07 3.99 4.44
CA TRP A 255 16.29 4.34 5.64
C TRP A 255 16.95 3.84 6.94
N LYS A 256 17.79 2.80 6.88
CA LYS A 256 18.59 2.30 8.01
C LYS A 256 19.87 3.10 8.27
N LEU A 257 20.28 4.01 7.39
CA LEU A 257 21.45 4.85 7.63
C LEU A 257 21.23 5.74 8.85
N ALA A 258 22.24 5.85 9.72
CA ALA A 258 22.25 6.79 10.83
C ALA A 258 22.63 8.19 10.30
N ILE A 259 21.67 8.85 9.64
CA ILE A 259 21.76 10.22 9.13
C ILE A 259 20.43 10.96 9.39
N PRO A 260 20.43 12.31 9.43
CA PRO A 260 19.22 13.11 9.58
C PRO A 260 18.12 12.74 8.58
N TRP A 261 16.87 12.77 9.03
CA TRP A 261 15.72 12.42 8.19
C TRP A 261 15.57 13.32 6.95
N LYS A 262 15.94 14.60 7.08
CA LYS A 262 15.96 15.56 5.97
C LYS A 262 16.86 15.10 4.82
N ILE A 263 18.01 14.50 5.13
CA ILE A 263 18.96 13.98 4.13
C ILE A 263 18.42 12.72 3.46
N LYS A 264 17.80 11.81 4.23
CA LYS A 264 17.17 10.61 3.65
C LYS A 264 16.06 10.98 2.66
N HIS A 265 15.22 11.94 3.03
CA HIS A 265 14.17 12.43 2.16
C HIS A 265 14.72 13.13 0.92
N PHE A 266 15.80 13.92 1.07
CA PHE A 266 16.52 14.51 -0.05
C PHE A 266 17.03 13.47 -1.05
N LEU A 267 17.72 12.42 -0.57
CA LEU A 267 18.20 11.35 -1.44
C LEU A 267 17.05 10.64 -2.18
N TRP A 268 15.92 10.43 -1.49
CA TRP A 268 14.72 9.90 -2.13
C TRP A 268 14.20 10.82 -3.25
N ARG A 269 14.18 12.13 -3.02
CA ARG A 269 13.76 13.10 -4.03
C ARG A 269 14.72 13.16 -5.22
N ALA A 270 16.03 13.11 -4.94
CA ALA A 270 17.09 13.10 -5.94
C ALA A 270 16.98 11.86 -6.84
N TYR A 271 16.78 10.67 -6.24
CA TYR A 271 16.62 9.41 -6.96
C TYR A 271 15.48 9.44 -7.99
N HIS A 272 14.35 10.02 -7.63
CA HIS A 272 13.17 10.11 -8.49
C HIS A 272 13.16 11.35 -9.40
N GLU A 273 14.27 12.08 -9.50
CA GLU A 273 14.38 13.30 -10.30
C GLU A 273 13.27 14.34 -9.96
N THR A 274 12.94 14.46 -8.66
CA THR A 274 11.89 15.36 -8.15
C THR A 274 12.44 16.60 -7.44
N LEU A 275 13.75 16.81 -7.52
CA LEU A 275 14.37 18.06 -7.07
C LEU A 275 14.05 19.19 -8.06
N PRO A 276 13.88 20.43 -7.58
CA PRO A 276 13.61 21.60 -8.42
C PRO A 276 14.87 22.07 -9.16
N THR A 277 15.43 21.19 -9.99
CA THR A 277 16.54 21.56 -10.88
C THR A 277 16.02 22.32 -12.09
N ASN A 278 16.87 23.09 -12.76
CA ASN A 278 16.42 23.86 -13.93
C ASN A 278 15.92 22.97 -15.07
N HIS A 279 16.49 21.79 -15.28
CA HIS A 279 15.95 20.83 -16.24
C HIS A 279 14.49 20.45 -15.91
N GLN A 280 14.18 20.14 -14.64
CA GLN A 280 12.83 19.78 -14.22
C GLN A 280 11.85 20.96 -14.25
N LEU A 281 12.30 22.16 -13.88
CA LEU A 281 11.49 23.38 -13.91
C LEU A 281 11.19 23.82 -15.35
N HIS A 282 12.16 23.72 -16.25
CA HIS A 282 11.98 23.97 -17.68
C HIS A 282 11.00 22.97 -18.31
N ARG A 283 11.13 21.67 -17.98
CA ARG A 283 10.17 20.64 -18.43
C ARG A 283 8.72 20.93 -17.98
N ARG A 284 8.55 21.60 -16.84
CA ARG A 284 7.25 22.04 -16.31
C ARG A 284 6.82 23.43 -16.78
N LYS A 285 7.59 24.05 -17.68
CA LYS A 285 7.36 25.41 -18.22
C LYS A 285 7.36 26.51 -17.15
N ILE A 286 8.11 26.32 -16.06
CA ILE A 286 8.27 27.31 -14.97
C ILE A 286 9.48 28.22 -15.23
N ARG A 287 10.58 27.68 -15.78
CA ARG A 287 11.75 28.46 -16.22
C ARG A 287 11.88 28.42 -17.73
N SER A 288 12.46 29.47 -18.31
CA SER A 288 12.73 29.61 -19.74
C SER A 288 13.99 28.88 -20.23
N SER A 289 14.91 28.54 -19.33
CA SER A 289 16.16 27.85 -19.64
C SER A 289 16.38 26.63 -18.74
N SER A 290 16.91 25.56 -19.31
CA SER A 290 17.34 24.33 -18.61
C SER A 290 18.79 24.41 -18.09
N LEU A 291 19.55 25.45 -18.45
CA LEU A 291 20.97 25.60 -18.10
C LEU A 291 21.19 25.74 -16.59
N CYS A 292 22.32 25.22 -16.10
CA CYS A 292 22.74 25.31 -14.71
C CYS A 292 23.17 26.73 -14.35
N SER A 293 22.51 27.33 -13.35
CA SER A 293 22.77 28.71 -12.97
C SER A 293 24.17 28.96 -12.41
N ILE A 294 24.92 27.92 -12.03
CA ILE A 294 26.28 28.05 -11.48
C ILE A 294 27.34 28.03 -12.59
N CYS A 295 27.18 27.17 -13.60
CA CYS A 295 28.21 26.94 -14.60
C CYS A 295 27.84 27.45 -15.99
N ASP A 296 26.55 27.68 -16.26
CA ASP A 296 25.95 28.10 -17.53
C ASP A 296 26.36 27.29 -18.78
N GLN A 297 26.98 26.12 -18.59
CA GLN A 297 27.56 25.32 -19.67
C GLN A 297 26.72 24.09 -20.05
N LYS A 298 25.96 23.53 -19.10
CA LYS A 298 25.19 22.29 -19.27
C LYS A 298 23.81 22.41 -18.65
N GLU A 299 22.88 21.56 -19.09
CA GLU A 299 21.58 21.45 -18.44
C GLU A 299 21.69 21.01 -16.98
N GLU A 300 20.90 21.62 -16.11
CA GLU A 300 20.89 21.32 -14.68
C GLU A 300 20.03 20.09 -14.39
N THR A 301 20.57 18.90 -14.66
CA THR A 301 20.01 17.64 -14.17
C THR A 301 20.36 17.42 -12.70
N THR A 302 19.67 16.51 -12.00
CA THR A 302 20.03 16.17 -10.61
C THR A 302 21.47 15.67 -10.53
N PHE A 303 21.90 14.86 -11.51
CA PHE A 303 23.27 14.37 -11.56
C PHE A 303 24.28 15.48 -11.83
N HIS A 304 23.95 16.43 -12.73
CA HIS A 304 24.79 17.60 -12.95
C HIS A 304 24.93 18.44 -11.67
N ALA A 305 23.82 18.80 -11.03
CA ALA A 305 23.82 19.66 -9.85
C ALA A 305 24.60 19.05 -8.67
N LEU A 306 24.53 17.73 -8.47
CA LEU A 306 25.11 17.06 -7.30
C LEU A 306 26.49 16.44 -7.54
N TRP A 307 26.89 16.19 -8.79
CA TRP A 307 28.12 15.47 -9.10
C TRP A 307 29.00 16.17 -10.15
N GLN A 308 28.44 16.54 -11.30
CA GLN A 308 29.24 16.98 -12.46
C GLN A 308 29.53 18.48 -12.50
N CYS A 309 28.71 19.30 -11.82
CA CYS A 309 28.87 20.76 -11.76
C CYS A 309 30.25 21.12 -11.16
N PRO A 310 30.96 22.15 -11.66
CA PRO A 310 32.25 22.59 -11.09
C PRO A 310 32.23 22.78 -9.56
N LEU A 311 31.16 23.37 -9.02
CA LEU A 311 30.99 23.52 -7.56
C LEU A 311 30.97 22.16 -6.84
N ALA A 312 30.20 21.21 -7.37
CA ALA A 312 30.11 19.86 -6.82
C ALA A 312 31.46 19.14 -6.91
N ARG A 313 32.11 19.16 -8.09
CA ARG A 313 33.42 18.52 -8.32
C ARG A 313 34.49 19.05 -7.38
N ASN A 314 34.59 20.37 -7.23
CA ASN A 314 35.56 20.99 -6.33
C ASN A 314 35.28 20.62 -4.86
N THR A 315 34.03 20.39 -4.49
CA THR A 315 33.66 19.92 -3.15
C THR A 315 34.02 18.44 -2.96
N TRP A 316 33.74 17.58 -3.94
CA TRP A 316 34.09 16.15 -3.91
C TRP A 316 35.61 15.92 -3.89
N ALA A 317 36.38 16.81 -4.51
CA ALA A 317 37.85 16.78 -4.49
C ALA A 317 38.46 16.93 -3.08
N LEU A 318 37.71 17.49 -2.13
CA LEU A 318 38.12 17.66 -0.73
C LEU A 318 37.83 16.43 0.15
N ILE A 319 37.14 15.40 -0.37
CA ILE A 319 36.88 14.17 0.37
C ILE A 319 38.07 13.23 0.21
N HIS A 320 38.73 12.85 1.30
CA HIS A 320 39.76 11.83 1.26
C HIS A 320 39.15 10.44 1.02
N GLY A 321 39.69 9.69 0.04
CA GLY A 321 39.30 8.32 -0.25
C GLY A 321 38.91 8.08 -1.70
N TRP A 322 38.16 7.02 -1.96
CA TRP A 322 37.75 6.59 -3.30
C TRP A 322 36.78 7.57 -3.97
N MET A 323 36.00 8.35 -3.21
CA MET A 323 35.09 9.37 -3.76
C MET A 323 35.82 10.40 -4.62
N GLN A 324 37.05 10.74 -4.24
CA GLN A 324 37.92 11.65 -4.99
C GLN A 324 38.41 11.06 -6.31
N LYS A 325 38.53 9.72 -6.38
CA LYS A 325 39.09 8.98 -7.51
C LYS A 325 38.06 8.63 -8.57
N LEU A 326 36.79 8.93 -8.34
CA LEU A 326 35.73 8.64 -9.29
C LEU A 326 35.76 9.62 -10.45
N SER A 327 35.80 9.08 -11.66
CA SER A 327 35.71 9.86 -12.89
C SER A 327 34.33 10.52 -13.03
N ASN A 328 34.26 11.53 -13.90
CA ASN A 328 32.98 12.08 -14.34
C ASN A 328 32.26 11.00 -15.15
N LEU A 329 31.40 10.24 -14.47
CA LEU A 329 30.48 9.32 -15.11
C LEU A 329 29.39 10.12 -15.82
N ASP A 330 28.91 9.59 -16.93
CA ASP A 330 27.70 10.05 -17.62
C ASP A 330 26.57 9.05 -17.33
N GLY A 331 25.34 9.56 -17.16
CA GLY A 331 24.16 8.74 -16.88
C GLY A 331 23.16 9.41 -15.94
N GLU A 332 22.26 8.59 -15.38
CA GLU A 332 21.24 9.03 -14.45
C GLU A 332 21.72 8.97 -12.99
N PHE A 333 21.25 9.93 -12.18
CA PHE A 333 21.53 9.94 -10.73
C PHE A 333 21.00 8.67 -10.05
N SER A 334 19.91 8.09 -10.56
CA SER A 334 19.28 6.86 -10.07
C SER A 334 20.25 5.66 -10.10
N SER A 335 20.95 5.45 -11.21
CA SER A 335 21.93 4.37 -11.39
C SER A 335 23.18 4.62 -10.56
N PHE A 336 23.64 5.87 -10.52
CA PHE A 336 24.78 6.28 -9.69
C PHE A 336 24.53 6.03 -8.21
N MET A 337 23.37 6.44 -7.68
CA MET A 337 22.98 6.23 -6.28
C MET A 337 22.88 4.73 -5.94
N GLN A 338 22.36 3.90 -6.86
CA GLN A 338 22.30 2.45 -6.65
C GLN A 338 23.69 1.83 -6.51
N TRP A 339 24.61 2.22 -7.39
CA TRP A 339 26.01 1.77 -7.34
C TRP A 339 26.70 2.22 -6.05
N ILE A 340 26.55 3.49 -5.66
CA ILE A 340 27.10 4.02 -4.39
C ILE A 340 26.59 3.22 -3.18
N LEU A 341 25.28 2.98 -3.14
CA LEU A 341 24.68 2.23 -2.04
C LEU A 341 25.02 0.74 -2.09
N LYS A 342 25.52 0.18 -3.19
CA LYS A 342 25.86 -1.24 -3.30
C LYS A 342 27.31 -1.48 -2.91
N GLU A 343 28.22 -0.75 -3.55
CA GLU A 343 29.66 -1.03 -3.51
C GLU A 343 30.35 -0.48 -2.26
N PHE A 344 29.73 0.49 -1.57
CA PHE A 344 30.43 1.21 -0.52
C PHE A 344 30.01 0.89 0.92
N PRO A 345 30.99 0.92 1.85
CA PRO A 345 30.76 0.84 3.29
C PRO A 345 29.78 1.88 3.81
N LYS A 346 29.11 1.55 4.91
CA LYS A 346 28.07 2.41 5.50
C LYS A 346 28.58 3.80 5.88
N GLU A 347 29.78 3.92 6.44
CA GLU A 347 30.31 5.22 6.89
C GLU A 347 30.57 6.18 5.73
N GLU A 348 31.05 5.67 4.60
CA GLU A 348 31.37 6.45 3.42
C GLU A 348 30.08 6.86 2.69
N VAL A 349 29.07 5.99 2.68
CA VAL A 349 27.72 6.33 2.19
C VAL A 349 27.09 7.44 3.04
N LYS A 350 27.31 7.47 4.36
CA LYS A 350 26.83 8.58 5.21
C LYS A 350 27.53 9.88 4.85
N ASP A 351 28.84 9.83 4.61
CA ASP A 351 29.63 11.00 4.25
C ASP A 351 29.22 11.59 2.90
N TRP A 352 28.99 10.71 1.93
CA TRP A 352 28.40 11.03 0.64
C TRP A 352 27.05 11.71 0.77
N ALA A 353 26.13 11.11 1.53
CA ALA A 353 24.78 11.62 1.70
C ALA A 353 24.79 13.04 2.29
N ALA A 354 25.63 13.27 3.32
CA ALA A 354 25.78 14.58 3.96
C ALA A 354 26.43 15.62 3.02
N THR A 355 27.41 15.20 2.23
CA THR A 355 28.09 16.10 1.28
C THR A 355 27.18 16.47 0.10
N ALA A 356 26.46 15.51 -0.47
CA ALA A 356 25.47 15.76 -1.52
C ALA A 356 24.37 16.73 -1.07
N TRP A 357 23.89 16.58 0.18
CA TRP A 357 22.94 17.52 0.79
C TRP A 357 23.53 18.92 0.95
N SER A 358 24.78 19.03 1.37
CA SER A 358 25.46 20.31 1.56
C SER A 358 25.71 21.04 0.23
N ILE A 359 26.07 20.29 -0.82
CA ILE A 359 26.19 20.80 -2.20
C ILE A 359 24.83 21.33 -2.69
N TRP A 360 23.75 20.57 -2.47
CA TRP A 360 22.40 21.01 -2.84
C TRP A 360 22.01 22.32 -2.14
N ASN A 361 22.32 22.47 -0.85
CA ASN A 361 22.03 23.70 -0.12
C ASN A 361 22.89 24.87 -0.61
N ALA A 362 24.17 24.66 -0.88
CA ALA A 362 25.04 25.69 -1.43
C ALA A 362 24.53 26.17 -2.81
N ARG A 363 24.08 25.25 -3.66
CA ARG A 363 23.43 25.59 -4.92
C ARG A 363 22.16 26.41 -4.70
N ASN A 364 21.32 26.04 -3.74
CA ASN A 364 20.09 26.80 -3.46
C ASN A 364 20.38 28.20 -2.92
N ARG A 365 21.40 28.38 -2.08
CA ARG A 365 21.84 29.71 -1.64
C ARG A 365 22.33 30.54 -2.80
N PHE A 366 23.07 29.97 -3.73
CA PHE A 366 23.45 30.68 -4.95
C PHE A 366 22.21 31.06 -5.79
N VAL A 367 21.28 30.14 -6.01
CA VAL A 367 20.11 30.40 -6.88
C VAL A 367 19.08 31.36 -6.27
N HIS A 368 18.94 31.41 -4.95
CA HIS A 368 17.92 32.23 -4.28
C HIS A 368 18.48 33.47 -3.56
N GLU A 369 19.73 33.45 -3.14
CA GLU A 369 20.38 34.52 -2.36
C GLU A 369 21.60 35.12 -3.08
N ASP A 370 21.93 34.64 -4.28
CA ASP A 370 23.14 35.01 -5.04
C ASP A 370 24.45 34.85 -4.22
N CYS A 371 24.42 33.94 -3.24
CA CYS A 371 25.51 33.73 -2.30
C CYS A 371 26.32 32.49 -2.69
N GLN A 372 27.53 32.71 -3.20
CA GLN A 372 28.45 31.62 -3.54
C GLN A 372 29.19 31.12 -2.30
N VAL A 373 29.00 29.84 -1.97
CA VAL A 373 29.67 29.20 -0.83
C VAL A 373 30.92 28.47 -1.30
N PRO A 374 32.11 28.72 -0.70
CA PRO A 374 33.33 28.00 -1.05
C PRO A 374 33.23 26.49 -0.77
N PRO A 375 33.83 25.62 -1.62
CA PRO A 375 33.81 24.17 -1.43
C PRO A 375 34.28 23.69 -0.04
N GLN A 376 35.25 24.38 0.56
CA GLN A 376 35.78 24.09 1.89
C GLN A 376 34.69 24.25 2.97
N THR A 377 33.90 25.33 2.87
CA THR A 377 32.77 25.58 3.78
C THR A 377 31.65 24.57 3.56
N ILE A 378 31.37 24.18 2.31
CA ILE A 378 30.38 23.13 2.00
C ILE A 378 30.79 21.81 2.67
N ARG A 379 32.08 21.45 2.58
CA ARG A 379 32.62 20.25 3.21
C ARG A 379 32.57 20.32 4.74
N ALA A 380 32.95 21.45 5.33
CA ALA A 380 32.86 21.66 6.78
C ALA A 380 31.42 21.50 7.28
N ASN A 381 30.44 22.06 6.57
CA ASN A 381 29.02 21.92 6.89
C ASN A 381 28.55 20.45 6.85
N ALA A 382 29.01 19.67 5.85
CA ALA A 382 28.69 18.25 5.77
C ALA A 382 29.21 17.45 6.99
N LEU A 383 30.44 17.76 7.43
CA LEU A 383 31.05 17.15 8.62
C LEU A 383 30.32 17.56 9.91
N ALA A 384 29.98 18.84 10.05
CA ALA A 384 29.22 19.36 11.19
C ALA A 384 27.85 18.67 11.34
N ILE A 385 27.11 18.52 10.25
CA ILE A 385 25.81 17.83 10.26
C ILE A 385 25.96 16.37 10.73
N ARG A 386 27.06 15.70 10.38
CA ARG A 386 27.32 14.33 10.83
C ARG A 386 27.68 14.27 12.32
N SER A 387 28.55 15.16 12.79
CA SER A 387 28.95 15.19 14.21
C SER A 387 27.75 15.53 15.11
N GLU A 388 26.97 16.54 14.76
CA GLU A 388 25.77 16.94 15.49
C GLU A 388 24.76 15.79 15.56
N PHE A 389 24.51 15.11 14.43
CA PHE A 389 23.56 14.00 14.40
C PHE A 389 24.05 12.82 15.25
N ASN A 390 25.34 12.51 15.24
CA ASN A 390 25.90 11.44 16.06
C ASN A 390 25.81 11.77 17.56
N GLN A 391 26.14 13.01 17.95
CA GLN A 391 26.03 13.48 19.33
C GLN A 391 24.59 13.41 19.84
N ALA A 392 23.64 13.95 19.07
CA ALA A 392 22.21 13.89 19.42
C ALA A 392 21.72 12.43 19.54
N ARG A 393 22.25 11.50 18.74
CA ARG A 393 21.82 10.10 18.81
C ARG A 393 22.31 9.40 20.07
N LEU A 394 23.49 9.76 20.57
CA LEU A 394 24.06 9.21 21.81
C LEU A 394 23.33 9.75 23.04
N SER A 395 22.87 11.00 23.02
CA SER A 395 22.11 11.60 24.14
C SER A 395 20.70 11.01 24.33
N PHE A 396 20.15 10.29 23.35
CA PHE A 396 18.85 9.58 23.47
C PHE A 396 19.00 8.09 23.86
N GLN A 397 20.23 7.60 24.08
CA GLN A 397 20.50 6.23 24.52
C GLN A 397 20.78 6.11 26.02
N HIS A 398 20.87 7.25 26.72
CA HIS A 398 20.75 7.38 28.16
C HIS A 398 19.35 7.92 28.48
#